data_AF-A0ABD2YDM7-F1
#
_entry.id   AF-A0ABD2YDM7-F1
#
_cell.length_a   1.000
_cell.length_b   1.000
_cell.length_c   1.000
_cell.angle_alpha   90.00
_cell.angle_beta   90.00
_cell.angle_gamma   90.00
#
_symmetry.space_group_name_H-M   'P 1'
#
loop_
_entity.id
_entity.type
_entity.pdbx_description
1 polymer ?
#
loop_
_entity_poly.entity_id
_entity_poly.type
_entity_poly.pdbx_seq_one_letter_code
_entity_poly.pdbx_strand_id
1 'polypeptide(L)'
;MIPANEPLLLSTRSDDDSRRQLDHSHHQEDGEEPSEPKSQVNQIWLESIKLWQIAGPSIFCRLAMFSLTVITQSFAGHLGDRNLAAISIATTVIISITFGFLLGMASALETLCGKAYGARQYHMLGIYLQRSVVVLFVSSIFMLPLFVFATPVIKFTGQSEAVSELTGEVALWLIPMHLSFAFQFPFMRFLQCQLDTGDCLGVCWGACGSCVIELGISR
;
A
#
# COMPACT_ATOMS: atom_id res chain seq x y z
N MET A 1 77.01 -27.24 31.62
CA MET A 1 76.76 -27.90 30.32
C MET A 1 75.78 -27.01 29.55
N ILE A 2 76.31 -26.28 28.57
CA ILE A 2 75.73 -25.33 27.58
C ILE A 2 75.36 -26.17 26.31
N PRO A 3 74.47 -25.82 25.31
CA PRO A 3 74.18 -24.47 24.76
C PRO A 3 72.73 -24.11 24.31
N ALA A 4 72.59 -22.79 24.03
CA ALA A 4 71.88 -22.08 22.93
C ALA A 4 70.67 -22.72 22.21
N ASN A 5 69.58 -21.96 22.01
CA ASN A 5 69.32 -21.28 20.72
C ASN A 5 68.03 -20.42 20.77
N GLU A 6 68.17 -19.12 20.55
CA GLU A 6 67.14 -18.27 19.93
C GLU A 6 66.93 -18.79 18.49
N PRO A 7 65.69 -18.90 17.94
CA PRO A 7 65.03 -17.71 17.39
C PRO A 7 63.49 -17.81 17.34
N LEU A 8 62.77 -16.88 17.98
CA LEU A 8 61.33 -16.71 17.70
C LEU A 8 60.88 -15.25 17.55
N LEU A 9 61.80 -14.29 17.76
CA LEU A 9 61.53 -12.86 17.62
C LEU A 9 62.04 -12.24 16.30
N LEU A 10 62.75 -13.02 15.46
CA LEU A 10 63.29 -12.53 14.18
C LEU A 10 62.34 -12.75 12.99
N SER A 11 61.38 -13.69 13.07
CA SER A 11 60.41 -13.93 11.99
C SER A 11 59.34 -12.82 11.93
N THR A 12 58.83 -12.38 13.09
CA THR A 12 57.73 -11.42 13.14
C THR A 12 58.11 -10.01 12.71
N ARG A 13 59.40 -9.64 12.83
CA ARG A 13 59.89 -8.30 12.46
C ARG A 13 60.20 -8.18 10.96
N SER A 14 60.56 -9.28 10.29
CA SER A 14 60.79 -9.30 8.83
C SER A 14 59.48 -9.30 8.03
N ASP A 15 58.41 -9.87 8.59
CA ASP A 15 57.08 -9.88 7.98
C ASP A 15 56.36 -8.52 8.10
N ASP A 16 56.59 -7.77 9.19
CA ASP A 16 55.99 -6.42 9.38
C ASP A 16 56.64 -5.35 8.49
N ASP A 17 57.97 -5.44 8.26
CA ASP A 17 58.70 -4.51 7.39
C ASP A 17 58.34 -4.73 5.90
N SER A 18 58.12 -5.98 5.50
CA SER A 18 57.63 -6.33 4.15
C SER A 18 56.20 -5.83 3.90
N ARG A 19 55.35 -5.82 4.93
CA ARG A 19 53.98 -5.25 4.84
C ARG A 19 53.97 -3.73 4.77
N ARG A 20 54.86 -3.05 5.48
CA ARG A 20 54.93 -1.57 5.45
C ARG A 20 55.50 -1.03 4.14
N GLN A 21 56.44 -1.73 3.50
CA GLN A 21 56.94 -1.34 2.17
C GLN A 21 55.91 -1.55 1.04
N LEU A 22 55.01 -2.52 1.18
CA LEU A 22 53.88 -2.71 0.25
C LEU A 22 52.81 -1.61 0.38
N ASP A 23 52.58 -1.09 1.59
CA ASP A 23 51.64 0.03 1.80
C ASP A 23 52.23 1.37 1.31
N HIS A 24 53.55 1.55 1.36
CA HIS A 24 54.18 2.84 1.04
C HIS A 24 54.52 3.04 -0.45
N SER A 25 54.42 1.99 -1.28
CA SER A 25 54.77 2.02 -2.71
C SER A 25 53.58 2.26 -3.66
N HIS A 26 52.36 2.42 -3.15
CA HIS A 26 51.18 2.67 -3.99
C HIS A 26 50.42 3.97 -3.69
N HIS A 27 51.05 4.92 -3.00
CA HIS A 27 50.68 6.31 -3.15
C HIS A 27 51.61 7.00 -4.16
N GLN A 28 50.98 7.41 -5.27
CA GLN A 28 51.31 8.59 -6.07
C GLN A 28 52.29 8.42 -7.25
N GLU A 29 51.73 8.18 -8.45
CA GLU A 29 52.15 8.88 -9.68
C GLU A 29 50.91 9.31 -10.48
N ASP A 30 50.67 10.62 -10.40
CA ASP A 30 49.99 11.59 -11.27
C ASP A 30 49.22 11.14 -12.53
N GLY A 31 47.99 11.67 -12.65
CA GLY A 31 47.19 11.69 -13.87
C GLY A 31 45.80 12.27 -13.61
N GLU A 32 45.62 13.54 -13.91
CA GLU A 32 44.38 14.32 -13.82
C GLU A 32 43.21 13.67 -14.61
N GLU A 33 42.13 13.24 -13.94
CA GLU A 33 40.81 12.93 -14.54
C GLU A 33 39.73 12.86 -13.42
N PRO A 34 38.76 13.79 -13.36
CA PRO A 34 37.64 13.71 -12.43
C PRO A 34 36.53 12.81 -13.03
N SER A 35 36.62 11.49 -12.85
CA SER A 35 35.66 10.58 -13.50
C SER A 35 35.31 9.30 -12.72
N GLU A 36 34.51 9.41 -11.65
CA GLU A 36 33.70 8.28 -11.15
C GLU A 36 32.23 8.64 -10.74
N PRO A 37 31.48 9.50 -11.47
CA PRO A 37 30.02 9.52 -11.32
C PRO A 37 29.36 8.32 -12.03
N LYS A 38 30.00 7.70 -13.03
CA LYS A 38 29.40 6.73 -13.98
C LYS A 38 28.92 5.42 -13.33
N SER A 39 29.61 4.93 -12.29
CA SER A 39 29.25 3.69 -11.58
C SER A 39 27.95 3.84 -10.78
N GLN A 40 27.78 4.97 -10.08
CA GLN A 40 26.58 5.24 -9.28
C GLN A 40 25.36 5.54 -10.16
N VAL A 41 25.50 6.31 -11.26
CA VAL A 41 24.38 6.52 -12.19
C VAL A 41 23.95 5.22 -12.88
N ASN A 42 24.88 4.32 -13.23
CA ASN A 42 24.51 3.03 -13.82
C ASN A 42 23.78 2.10 -12.84
N GLN A 43 24.15 2.11 -11.56
CA GLN A 43 23.41 1.38 -10.52
C GLN A 43 22.02 1.98 -10.29
N ILE A 44 21.92 3.31 -10.15
CA ILE A 44 20.64 4.02 -10.03
C ILE A 44 19.75 3.77 -11.25
N TRP A 45 20.33 3.71 -12.46
CA TRP A 45 19.61 3.42 -13.70
C TRP A 45 19.08 1.98 -13.75
N LEU A 46 19.89 1.00 -13.34
CA LEU A 46 19.48 -0.39 -13.24
C LEU A 46 18.40 -0.60 -12.18
N GLU A 47 18.50 0.07 -11.04
CA GLU A 47 17.45 0.08 -10.01
C GLU A 47 16.17 0.75 -10.52
N SER A 48 16.30 1.88 -11.23
CA SER A 48 15.17 2.59 -11.84
C SER A 48 14.44 1.74 -12.87
N ILE A 49 15.17 0.98 -13.70
CA ILE A 49 14.58 0.05 -14.67
C ILE A 49 13.82 -1.09 -13.97
N LYS A 50 14.38 -1.67 -12.90
CA LYS A 50 13.70 -2.71 -12.11
C LYS A 50 12.44 -2.17 -11.47
N LEU A 51 12.49 -0.96 -10.92
CA LEU A 51 11.32 -0.27 -10.37
C LEU A 51 10.28 0.00 -11.46
N TRP A 52 10.70 0.42 -12.66
CA TRP A 52 9.80 0.70 -13.77
C TRP A 52 9.13 -0.57 -14.32
N GLN A 53 9.80 -1.72 -14.28
CA GLN A 53 9.18 -3.02 -14.60
C GLN A 53 8.01 -3.38 -13.68
N ILE A 54 8.02 -2.89 -12.44
CA ILE A 54 6.97 -3.16 -11.44
C ILE A 54 5.91 -2.03 -11.45
N ALA A 55 6.36 -0.78 -11.56
CA ALA A 55 5.51 0.40 -11.57
C ALA A 55 4.74 0.55 -12.89
N GLY A 56 5.34 0.19 -14.03
CA GLY A 56 4.72 0.30 -15.36
C GLY A 56 3.39 -0.46 -15.46
N PRO A 57 3.34 -1.76 -15.15
CA PRO A 57 2.10 -2.52 -15.10
C PRO A 57 1.09 -1.91 -14.12
N SER A 58 1.54 -1.47 -12.94
CA SER A 58 0.67 -0.87 -11.92
C SER A 58 0.01 0.42 -12.40
N ILE A 59 0.77 1.32 -13.04
CA ILE A 59 0.27 2.59 -13.58
C ILE A 59 -0.73 2.32 -14.72
N PHE A 60 -0.40 1.41 -15.64
CA PHE A 60 -1.30 1.04 -16.72
C PHE A 60 -2.63 0.49 -16.21
N CYS A 61 -2.59 -0.39 -15.20
CA CYS A 61 -3.80 -0.93 -14.57
C CYS A 61 -4.65 0.18 -13.95
N ARG A 62 -4.02 1.14 -13.25
CA ARG A 62 -4.73 2.26 -12.61
C ARG A 62 -5.42 3.16 -13.65
N LEU A 63 -4.75 3.43 -14.77
CA LEU A 63 -5.31 4.19 -15.88
C LEU A 63 -6.49 3.47 -16.56
N ALA A 64 -6.36 2.16 -16.77
CA ALA A 64 -7.42 1.33 -17.35
C ALA A 64 -8.67 1.32 -16.45
N MET A 65 -8.50 1.15 -15.14
CA MET A 65 -9.60 1.18 -14.17
C MET A 65 -10.30 2.55 -14.13
N PHE A 66 -9.52 3.63 -14.12
CA PHE A 66 -10.08 4.99 -14.13
C PHE A 66 -10.90 5.23 -15.40
N SER A 67 -10.38 4.81 -16.56
CA SER A 67 -11.07 4.91 -17.85
C SER A 67 -12.39 4.14 -17.87
N LEU A 68 -12.41 2.92 -17.34
CA LEU A 68 -13.63 2.11 -17.24
C LEU A 68 -14.70 2.79 -16.35
N THR A 69 -14.26 3.42 -15.26
CA THR A 69 -15.14 4.16 -14.34
C THR A 69 -15.77 5.36 -15.04
N VAL A 70 -14.97 6.15 -15.78
CA VAL A 70 -15.44 7.31 -16.53
C VAL A 70 -16.45 6.92 -17.60
N ILE A 71 -16.19 5.84 -18.35
CA ILE A 71 -17.12 5.33 -19.36
C ILE A 71 -18.45 4.92 -18.69
N THR A 72 -18.38 4.20 -17.58
CA THR A 72 -19.57 3.74 -16.86
C THR A 72 -20.41 4.90 -16.35
N GLN A 73 -19.78 5.92 -15.76
CA GLN A 73 -20.45 7.16 -15.31
C GLN A 73 -21.06 7.95 -16.47
N SER A 74 -20.38 8.02 -17.62
CA SER A 74 -20.91 8.67 -18.83
C SER A 74 -22.22 8.02 -19.29
N PHE A 75 -22.29 6.69 -19.31
CA PHE A 75 -23.51 5.95 -19.61
C PHE A 75 -24.61 6.12 -18.53
N ALA A 76 -24.24 6.16 -17.25
CA ALA A 76 -25.19 6.42 -16.17
C ALA A 76 -25.75 7.86 -16.22
N GLY A 77 -24.97 8.82 -16.74
CA GLY A 77 -25.41 10.20 -16.95
C GLY A 77 -26.53 10.33 -17.97
N HIS A 78 -26.64 9.41 -18.93
CA HIS A 78 -27.77 9.37 -19.87
C HIS A 78 -29.12 8.98 -19.19
N LEU A 79 -29.11 8.44 -17.96
CA LEU A 79 -30.33 8.04 -17.22
C LEU A 79 -30.98 9.19 -16.41
N GLY A 80 -30.40 10.40 -16.42
CA GLY A 80 -31.01 11.62 -15.88
C GLY A 80 -30.20 12.32 -14.78
N ASP A 81 -30.13 13.65 -14.87
CA ASP A 81 -29.26 14.51 -14.03
C ASP A 81 -29.48 14.35 -12.52
N ARG A 82 -30.72 14.06 -12.10
CA ARG A 82 -31.07 13.92 -10.68
C ARG A 82 -30.50 12.64 -10.06
N ASN A 83 -30.55 11.53 -10.79
CA ASN A 83 -30.00 10.25 -10.34
C ASN A 83 -28.48 10.31 -10.30
N LEU A 84 -27.86 10.92 -11.32
CA LEU A 84 -26.42 11.11 -11.36
C LEU A 84 -25.93 12.00 -10.21
N ALA A 85 -26.63 13.11 -9.94
CA ALA A 85 -26.32 13.99 -8.81
C ALA A 85 -26.44 13.24 -7.47
N ALA A 86 -27.51 12.46 -7.29
CA ALA A 86 -27.72 11.70 -6.07
C ALA A 86 -26.62 10.66 -5.82
N ILE A 87 -26.23 9.90 -6.85
CA ILE A 87 -25.14 8.91 -6.79
C ILE A 87 -23.79 9.57 -6.54
N SER A 88 -23.52 10.70 -7.21
CA SER A 88 -22.28 11.47 -7.01
C SER A 88 -22.15 11.95 -5.57
N ILE A 89 -23.22 12.54 -5.01
CA ILE A 89 -23.24 13.02 -3.62
C ILE A 89 -23.10 11.84 -2.64
N ALA A 90 -23.80 10.73 -2.85
CA ALA A 90 -23.68 9.54 -2.01
C ALA A 90 -22.23 9.03 -1.96
N THR A 91 -21.59 8.94 -3.13
CA THR A 91 -20.22 8.43 -3.25
C THR A 91 -19.18 9.40 -2.68
N THR A 92 -19.32 10.69 -2.97
CA THR A 92 -18.35 11.71 -2.55
C THR A 92 -18.46 12.07 -1.08
N VAL A 93 -19.64 11.97 -0.47
CA VAL A 93 -19.84 12.30 0.95
C VAL A 93 -19.84 11.05 1.80
N ILE A 94 -20.80 10.15 1.58
CA ILE A 94 -21.05 9.02 2.48
C ILE A 94 -19.92 8.00 2.36
N ILE A 95 -19.64 7.51 1.15
CA ILE A 95 -18.58 6.51 0.94
C ILE A 95 -17.22 7.09 1.31
N SER A 96 -16.93 8.35 0.97
CA SER A 96 -15.61 8.92 1.29
C SER A 96 -15.36 9.04 2.79
N ILE A 97 -16.37 9.40 3.58
CA ILE A 97 -16.28 9.44 5.04
C ILE A 97 -16.05 8.03 5.60
N THR A 98 -16.87 7.05 5.19
CA THR A 98 -16.77 5.69 5.74
C THR A 98 -15.48 5.00 5.30
N PHE A 99 -15.09 5.16 4.03
CA PHE A 99 -13.84 4.64 3.48
C PHE A 99 -12.63 5.27 4.18
N GLY A 100 -12.60 6.59 4.34
CA GLY A 100 -11.50 7.28 5.03
C GLY A 100 -11.33 6.82 6.47
N PHE A 101 -12.45 6.66 7.19
CA PHE A 101 -12.44 6.13 8.55
C PHE A 101 -11.93 4.68 8.62
N LEU A 102 -12.44 3.80 7.76
CA LEU A 102 -12.07 2.38 7.73
C LEU A 102 -10.59 2.21 7.33
N LEU A 103 -10.12 3.02 6.38
CA LEU A 103 -8.72 3.06 5.97
C LEU A 103 -7.80 3.56 7.09
N GLY A 104 -8.21 4.57 7.85
CA GLY A 104 -7.48 5.07 9.02
C GLY A 104 -7.33 3.99 10.10
N MET A 105 -8.43 3.30 10.43
CA MET A 105 -8.40 2.16 11.35
C MET A 105 -7.51 1.02 10.84
N ALA A 106 -7.60 0.69 9.56
CA ALA A 106 -6.76 -0.32 8.93
C ALA A 106 -5.26 0.02 9.03
N SER A 107 -4.89 1.29 8.79
CA SER A 107 -3.50 1.76 8.89
C SER A 107 -2.95 1.72 10.33
N ALA A 108 -3.79 2.06 11.32
CA ALA A 108 -3.42 1.94 12.73
C ALA A 108 -3.12 0.47 13.10
N LEU A 109 -3.92 -0.46 12.59
CA LEU A 109 -3.76 -1.90 12.84
C LEU A 109 -2.57 -2.47 12.07
N GLU A 110 -2.30 -2.01 10.85
CA GLU A 110 -1.07 -2.32 10.10
C GLU A 110 0.17 -1.92 10.91
N THR A 111 0.16 -0.76 11.56
CA THR A 111 1.26 -0.33 12.43
C THR A 111 1.41 -1.25 13.64
N LEU A 112 0.30 -1.66 14.27
CA LEU A 112 0.32 -2.57 15.42
C LEU A 112 0.86 -3.97 15.02
N CYS A 113 0.42 -4.47 13.87
CA CYS A 113 0.93 -5.71 13.28
C CYS A 113 2.41 -5.60 12.89
N GLY A 114 2.84 -4.46 12.34
CA GLY A 114 4.25 -4.19 12.02
C GLY A 114 5.15 -4.22 13.25
N LYS A 115 4.67 -3.69 14.39
CA LYS A 115 5.38 -3.80 15.68
C LYS A 115 5.50 -5.25 16.15
N ALA A 116 4.42 -6.04 16.05
CA ALA A 116 4.42 -7.46 16.43
C ALA A 116 5.32 -8.31 15.50
N TYR A 117 5.30 -8.01 14.20
CA TYR A 117 6.15 -8.65 13.19
C TYR A 117 7.63 -8.34 13.42
N GLY A 118 7.97 -7.08 13.70
CA GLY A 118 9.34 -6.66 14.02
C GLY A 118 9.93 -7.33 15.26
N ALA A 119 9.09 -7.72 16.21
CA ALA A 119 9.48 -8.50 17.39
C ALA A 119 9.72 -10.00 17.11
N ARG A 120 9.64 -10.45 15.84
CA ARG A 120 9.79 -11.85 15.38
C ARG A 120 8.83 -12.86 16.02
N GLN A 121 7.69 -12.40 16.58
CA GLN A 121 6.69 -13.27 17.19
C GLN A 121 5.58 -13.67 16.20
N TYR A 122 5.95 -14.43 15.17
CA TYR A 122 5.05 -14.84 14.08
C TYR A 122 3.81 -15.62 14.55
N HIS A 123 3.92 -16.41 15.63
CA HIS A 123 2.79 -17.14 16.19
C HIS A 123 1.72 -16.21 16.79
N MET A 124 2.14 -15.12 17.44
CA MET A 124 1.22 -14.14 18.04
C MET A 124 0.66 -13.17 16.99
N LEU A 125 1.38 -12.95 15.88
CA LEU A 125 0.95 -12.09 14.79
C LEU A 125 -0.40 -12.51 14.18
N GLY A 126 -0.62 -13.81 13.96
CA GLY A 126 -1.89 -14.31 13.41
C GLY A 126 -3.09 -14.02 14.32
N ILE A 127 -2.91 -14.17 15.64
CA ILE A 127 -3.94 -13.89 16.64
C ILE A 127 -4.26 -12.39 16.70
N TYR A 128 -3.23 -11.54 16.67
CA TYR A 128 -3.41 -10.09 16.61
C TYR A 128 -4.16 -9.65 15.36
N LEU A 129 -3.89 -10.31 14.23
CA LEU A 129 -4.57 -10.00 12.99
C LEU A 129 -6.03 -10.42 13.01
N GLN A 130 -6.33 -11.63 13.49
CA GLN A 130 -7.72 -12.08 13.66
C GLN A 130 -8.51 -11.12 14.56
N ARG A 131 -7.89 -10.66 15.66
CA ARG A 131 -8.50 -9.66 16.55
C ARG A 131 -8.71 -8.32 15.85
N SER A 132 -7.76 -7.91 15.02
CA SER A 132 -7.85 -6.69 14.21
C SER A 132 -9.02 -6.77 13.22
N VAL A 133 -9.21 -7.91 12.55
CA VAL A 133 -10.34 -8.16 11.63
C VAL A 133 -11.68 -7.93 12.35
N VAL A 134 -11.84 -8.49 13.56
CA VAL A 134 -13.06 -8.30 14.37
C VAL A 134 -13.27 -6.82 14.68
N VAL A 135 -12.22 -6.08 15.04
CA VAL A 135 -12.31 -4.64 15.32
C VAL A 135 -12.73 -3.84 14.08
N LEU A 136 -12.20 -4.13 12.88
CA LEU A 136 -12.68 -3.49 11.64
C LEU A 136 -14.13 -3.82 11.32
N PHE A 137 -14.55 -5.06 11.58
CA PHE A 137 -15.93 -5.45 11.31
C PHE A 137 -16.91 -4.71 12.24
N VAL A 138 -16.60 -4.62 13.53
CA VAL A 138 -17.39 -3.86 14.50
C VAL A 138 -17.42 -2.38 14.16
N SER A 139 -16.28 -1.80 13.74
CA SER A 139 -16.21 -0.39 13.36
C SER A 139 -17.00 -0.10 12.08
N SER A 140 -17.08 -1.05 11.15
CA SER A 140 -17.93 -0.95 9.96
C SER A 140 -19.43 -0.96 10.31
N ILE A 141 -19.85 -1.85 11.22
CA ILE A 141 -21.23 -1.87 11.73
C ILE A 141 -21.59 -0.55 12.42
N PHE A 142 -20.67 0.03 13.19
CA PHE A 142 -20.87 1.31 13.86
C PHE A 142 -21.11 2.47 12.87
N MET A 143 -20.67 2.33 11.62
CA MET A 143 -20.90 3.31 10.56
C MET A 143 -22.23 3.13 9.82
N LEU A 144 -22.96 2.03 10.00
CA LEU A 144 -24.27 1.81 9.35
C LEU A 144 -25.31 2.91 9.60
N PRO A 145 -25.42 3.52 10.80
CA PRO A 145 -26.33 4.64 11.02
C PRO A 145 -26.09 5.81 10.06
N LEU A 146 -24.86 6.03 9.60
CA LEU A 146 -24.56 7.09 8.63
C LEU A 146 -25.29 6.88 7.29
N PHE A 147 -25.47 5.62 6.87
CA PHE A 147 -26.23 5.28 5.67
C PHE A 147 -27.73 5.41 5.89
N VAL A 148 -28.24 5.01 7.06
CA VAL A 148 -29.67 5.14 7.41
C VAL A 148 -30.08 6.61 7.53
N PHE A 149 -29.21 7.46 8.07
CA PHE A 149 -29.42 8.90 8.19
C PHE A 149 -28.86 9.70 7.00
N ALA A 150 -28.62 9.06 5.86
CA ALA A 150 -28.11 9.73 4.66
C ALA A 150 -29.03 10.86 4.18
N THR A 151 -30.35 10.61 4.08
CA THR A 151 -31.32 11.61 3.64
C THR A 151 -31.30 12.90 4.47
N PRO A 152 -31.42 12.87 5.82
CA PRO A 152 -31.36 14.09 6.62
C PRO A 152 -29.99 14.77 6.59
N VAL A 153 -28.89 14.01 6.49
CA VAL A 153 -27.53 14.56 6.35
C VAL A 153 -27.40 15.37 5.05
N ILE A 154 -27.94 14.86 3.95
CA ILE A 154 -27.90 15.55 2.66
C ILE A 154 -28.88 16.71 2.58
N LYS A 155 -30.06 16.60 3.21
CA LYS A 155 -30.99 17.73 3.39
C LYS A 155 -30.30 18.90 4.12
N PHE A 156 -29.47 18.61 5.12
CA PHE A 156 -28.71 19.63 5.85
C PHE A 156 -27.69 20.38 4.97
N THR A 157 -27.12 19.72 3.97
CA THR A 157 -26.19 20.33 3.00
C THR A 157 -26.88 21.30 2.03
N GLY A 158 -28.21 21.44 2.08
CA GLY A 158 -28.98 22.39 1.25
C GLY A 158 -29.37 21.85 -0.12
N GLN A 159 -29.34 20.53 -0.32
CA GLN A 159 -29.78 19.89 -1.56
C GLN A 159 -31.31 19.85 -1.66
N SER A 160 -31.83 19.76 -2.89
CA SER A 160 -33.27 19.63 -3.12
C SER A 160 -33.83 18.35 -2.47
N GLU A 161 -35.10 18.38 -2.07
CA GLU A 161 -35.76 17.25 -1.42
C GLU A 161 -35.73 15.99 -2.28
N ALA A 162 -36.03 16.11 -3.57
CA ALA A 162 -35.98 15.01 -4.53
C ALA A 162 -34.59 14.36 -4.62
N VAL A 163 -33.52 15.15 -4.67
CA VAL A 163 -32.14 14.61 -4.71
C VAL A 163 -31.77 13.95 -3.38
N SER A 164 -32.20 14.52 -2.25
CA SER A 164 -31.90 13.98 -0.92
C SER A 164 -32.56 12.64 -0.65
N GLU A 165 -33.80 12.44 -1.13
CA GLU A 165 -34.51 11.16 -1.05
C GLU A 165 -33.82 10.10 -1.90
N LEU A 166 -33.51 10.42 -3.16
CA LEU A 166 -32.74 9.55 -4.06
C LEU A 166 -31.38 9.18 -3.48
N THR A 167 -30.66 10.13 -2.89
CA THR A 167 -29.37 9.83 -2.22
C THR A 167 -29.54 8.90 -1.04
N GLY A 168 -30.64 9.01 -0.29
CA GLY A 168 -30.95 8.08 0.80
C GLY A 168 -31.17 6.66 0.31
N GLU A 169 -31.93 6.50 -0.76
CA GLU A 169 -32.17 5.20 -1.38
C GLU A 169 -30.87 4.58 -1.90
N VAL A 170 -30.06 5.37 -2.61
CA VAL A 170 -28.72 4.95 -3.07
C VAL A 170 -27.82 4.57 -1.89
N ALA A 171 -27.86 5.32 -0.78
CA ALA A 171 -27.07 5.01 0.40
C ALA A 171 -27.42 3.64 1.01
N LEU A 172 -28.69 3.25 1.01
CA LEU A 172 -29.09 1.91 1.46
C LEU A 172 -28.57 0.81 0.53
N TRP A 173 -28.59 1.03 -0.78
CA TRP A 173 -27.98 0.12 -1.76
C TRP A 173 -26.47 -0.04 -1.58
N LEU A 174 -25.79 0.95 -1.01
CA LEU A 174 -24.34 0.94 -0.75
C LEU A 174 -23.95 0.23 0.56
N ILE A 175 -24.90 -0.13 1.43
CA ILE A 175 -24.63 -0.87 2.68
C ILE A 175 -23.91 -2.21 2.44
N PRO A 176 -24.39 -3.12 1.56
CA PRO A 176 -23.70 -4.38 1.31
C PRO A 176 -22.27 -4.18 0.80
N MET A 177 -22.06 -3.20 -0.10
CA MET A 177 -20.73 -2.81 -0.59
C MET A 177 -19.82 -2.35 0.57
N HIS A 178 -20.33 -1.52 1.48
CA HIS A 178 -19.57 -1.04 2.64
C HIS A 178 -19.20 -2.18 3.60
N LEU A 179 -20.10 -3.14 3.82
CA LEU A 179 -19.80 -4.32 4.62
C LEU A 179 -18.75 -5.23 3.95
N SER A 180 -18.78 -5.35 2.61
CA SER A 180 -17.74 -6.06 1.85
C SER A 180 -16.36 -5.45 2.06
N PHE A 181 -16.23 -4.12 2.14
CA PHE A 181 -14.95 -3.46 2.43
C PHE A 181 -14.38 -3.81 3.81
N ALA A 182 -15.24 -4.03 4.81
CA ALA A 182 -14.81 -4.44 6.14
C ALA A 182 -14.11 -5.81 6.14
N PHE A 183 -14.47 -6.67 5.18
CA PHE A 183 -13.80 -7.96 4.97
C PHE A 183 -12.58 -7.84 4.04
N GLN A 184 -12.71 -7.03 2.98
CA GLN A 184 -11.66 -6.83 1.98
C GLN A 184 -10.37 -6.26 2.60
N PHE A 185 -10.47 -5.23 3.44
CA PHE A 185 -9.28 -4.55 3.97
C PHE A 185 -8.41 -5.47 4.83
N PRO A 186 -8.93 -6.17 5.87
CA PRO A 186 -8.12 -7.08 6.66
C PRO A 186 -7.57 -8.25 5.84
N PHE A 187 -8.36 -8.79 4.91
CA PHE A 187 -7.95 -9.90 4.07
C PHE A 187 -6.79 -9.53 3.14
N MET A 188 -6.88 -8.36 2.51
CA MET A 188 -5.83 -7.80 1.67
C MET A 188 -4.55 -7.54 2.47
N ARG A 189 -4.67 -7.02 3.70
CA ARG A 189 -3.52 -6.80 4.60
C ARG A 189 -2.92 -8.11 5.12
N PHE A 190 -3.73 -9.13 5.39
CA PHE A 190 -3.22 -10.46 5.76
C PHE A 190 -2.32 -11.02 4.66
N LEU A 191 -2.80 -10.99 3.42
CA LEU A 191 -2.05 -11.49 2.26
C LEU A 191 -0.79 -10.67 2.01
N GLN A 192 -0.84 -9.33 2.18
CA GLN A 192 0.34 -8.47 2.14
C GLN A 192 1.40 -8.82 3.19
N CYS A 193 0.99 -9.27 4.37
CA CYS A 193 1.93 -9.69 5.42
C CYS A 193 2.49 -11.10 5.23
N GLN A 194 1.83 -11.96 4.45
CA GLN A 194 2.19 -13.38 4.29
C GLN A 194 3.01 -13.69 3.03
N LEU A 195 2.95 -12.88 1.97
CA LEU A 195 3.52 -13.23 0.67
C LEU A 195 4.34 -12.11 0.04
N ASP A 196 5.35 -12.55 -0.71
CA ASP A 196 6.16 -11.78 -1.66
C ASP A 196 5.28 -10.90 -2.54
N THR A 197 5.72 -9.67 -2.79
CA THR A 197 5.00 -8.51 -3.38
C THR A 197 4.17 -8.78 -4.65
N GLY A 198 4.34 -9.94 -5.32
CA GLY A 198 3.65 -10.34 -6.55
C GLY A 198 2.17 -10.72 -6.39
N ASP A 199 1.78 -11.45 -5.34
CA ASP A 199 0.39 -11.94 -5.19
C ASP A 199 -0.57 -10.87 -4.66
N CYS A 200 -0.04 -9.85 -3.97
CA CYS A 200 -0.79 -8.66 -3.56
C CYS A 200 -1.41 -7.93 -4.77
N LEU A 201 -0.74 -7.96 -5.92
CA LEU A 201 -1.25 -7.37 -7.16
C LEU A 201 -2.53 -8.08 -7.65
N GLY A 202 -2.63 -9.40 -7.42
CA GLY A 202 -3.82 -10.20 -7.73
C GLY A 202 -5.00 -9.92 -6.81
N VAL A 203 -4.74 -9.62 -5.53
CA VAL A 203 -5.79 -9.24 -4.57
C VAL A 203 -6.28 -7.82 -4.81
N CYS A 204 -5.39 -6.88 -5.18
CA CYS A 204 -5.77 -5.58 -5.72
C CYS A 204 -6.70 -5.74 -6.94
N TRP A 205 -6.40 -6.69 -7.83
CA TRP A 205 -7.25 -6.99 -8.99
C TRP A 205 -8.62 -7.55 -8.60
N GLY A 206 -8.68 -8.44 -7.60
CA GLY A 206 -9.93 -9.01 -7.10
C GLY A 206 -10.83 -7.99 -6.38
N ALA A 207 -10.22 -7.07 -5.64
CA ALA A 207 -10.94 -5.95 -5.02
C ALA A 207 -11.49 -4.97 -6.05
N CYS A 208 -10.71 -4.69 -7.10
CA CYS A 208 -11.16 -3.90 -8.23
C CYS A 208 -12.23 -4.61 -9.07
N GLY A 209 -12.14 -5.93 -9.22
CA GLY A 209 -13.17 -6.75 -9.87
C GLY A 209 -14.49 -6.72 -9.10
N SER A 210 -14.45 -6.76 -7.76
CA SER A 210 -15.65 -6.66 -6.92
C SER A 210 -16.34 -5.29 -7.06
N CYS A 211 -15.57 -4.20 -7.08
CA CYS A 211 -16.11 -2.86 -7.37
C CYS A 211 -16.73 -2.74 -8.77
N VAL A 212 -16.12 -3.37 -9.78
CA VAL A 212 -16.64 -3.38 -11.17
C VAL A 212 -17.91 -4.22 -11.28
N ILE A 213 -17.99 -5.34 -10.56
CA ILE A 213 -19.17 -6.21 -10.51
C ILE A 213 -20.30 -5.51 -9.75
N GLU A 214 -20.04 -4.81 -8.64
CA GLU A 214 -21.05 -4.03 -7.92
C GLU A 214 -21.54 -2.81 -8.71
N LEU A 215 -20.66 -2.10 -9.43
CA LEU A 215 -21.05 -1.04 -10.37
C LEU A 215 -21.82 -1.58 -11.60
N GLY A 216 -21.56 -2.84 -11.98
CA GLY A 216 -22.28 -3.54 -13.04
C GLY A 216 -23.64 -4.09 -12.61
N ILE A 217 -23.79 -4.48 -11.35
CA ILE A 217 -25.04 -4.97 -10.74
C ILE A 217 -25.97 -3.83 -10.32
N SER A 218 -25.42 -2.63 -10.06
CA SER A 218 -26.21 -1.41 -9.78
C SER A 218 -26.72 -0.69 -11.05
N ARG A 219 -26.59 -1.30 -12.23
CA ARG A 219 -27.27 -0.91 -13.48
C ARG A 219 -28.54 -1.71 -13.68
#